data_AF-A0A962QIH9-F1
#
_entry.id   AF-A0A962QIH9-F1
#
_cell.length_a   1.000
_cell.length_b   1.000
_cell.length_c   1.000
_cell.angle_alpha   90.00
_cell.angle_beta   90.00
_cell.angle_gamma   90.00
#
_symmetry.space_group_name_H-M   'P 1'
#
loop_
_entity.id
_entity.type
_entity.pdbx_description
1 polymer ?
#
loop_
_entity_poly.entity_id
_entity_poly.type
_entity_poly.pdbx_seq_one_letter_code
_entity_poly.pdbx_strand_id
1 'polypeptide(L)'
;MRETIQILVGQSQYIRASFAKPKEHLMQSVDRLLVIMVHGFPGDKNACDNVFADLEHVIGEKRYHTLRFDFRGCGASDGLAEDFSLYSASEDFKTVIKWAKDRGYGRFVFICEGLGAAIALMNAPKEARCYVLLWPMVDLPMIAQHVFQADTIEEDWKKAGYIMKDDSRISIAFLQQLKKAKMAKILKDLGKPLLI
;
A
#
# COMPACT_ATOMS: atom_id res chain seq x y z
N MET A 1 -6.04 -20.78 -6.23
CA MET A 1 -4.59 -21.13 -6.15
C MET A 1 -3.82 -19.84 -5.86
N ARG A 2 -2.88 -19.88 -4.91
CA ARG A 2 -2.06 -18.72 -4.49
C ARG A 2 -0.64 -18.89 -5.03
N GLU A 3 -0.07 -17.81 -5.53
CA GLU A 3 1.28 -17.76 -6.11
C GLU A 3 2.05 -16.59 -5.48
N THR A 4 3.29 -16.82 -5.07
CA THR A 4 4.22 -15.73 -4.73
C THR A 4 4.85 -15.22 -6.01
N ILE A 5 4.81 -13.91 -6.21
CA ILE A 5 5.32 -13.24 -7.40
C ILE A 5 6.30 -12.14 -7.01
N GLN A 6 7.18 -11.82 -7.96
CA GLN A 6 8.12 -10.71 -7.86
C GLN A 6 7.81 -9.70 -8.95
N ILE A 7 7.77 -8.41 -8.60
CA ILE A 7 7.47 -7.31 -9.52
C ILE A 7 8.67 -6.38 -9.54
N LEU A 8 9.35 -6.27 -10.67
CA LEU A 8 10.51 -5.40 -10.84
C LEU A 8 10.09 -3.93 -10.78
N VAL A 9 10.79 -3.15 -9.96
CA VAL A 9 10.72 -1.69 -9.84
C VAL A 9 12.04 -1.11 -10.32
N GLY A 10 11.97 -0.15 -11.25
CA GLY A 10 13.17 0.41 -11.87
C GLY A 10 13.97 -0.66 -12.61
N GLN A 11 15.23 -0.85 -12.20
CA GLN A 11 16.17 -1.74 -12.89
C GLN A 11 16.65 -2.94 -12.04
N SER A 12 16.51 -2.90 -10.72
CA SER A 12 17.18 -3.89 -9.85
C SER A 12 16.44 -4.27 -8.58
N GLN A 13 15.36 -3.59 -8.21
CA GLN A 13 14.62 -3.87 -6.97
C GLN A 13 13.31 -4.57 -7.27
N TYR A 14 12.88 -5.44 -6.36
CA TYR A 14 11.68 -6.24 -6.52
C TYR A 14 10.72 -6.06 -5.35
N ILE A 15 9.46 -5.87 -5.69
CA ILE A 15 8.32 -6.01 -4.78
C ILE A 15 7.92 -7.49 -4.70
N ARG A 16 7.76 -8.03 -3.49
CA ARG A 16 7.19 -9.35 -3.24
C ARG A 16 5.68 -9.22 -3.06
N ALA A 17 4.93 -10.05 -3.78
CA ALA A 17 3.48 -10.09 -3.67
C ALA A 17 2.93 -11.51 -3.62
N SER A 18 1.78 -11.66 -2.99
CA SER A 18 0.91 -12.84 -3.04
C SER A 18 -0.23 -12.53 -3.98
N PHE A 19 -0.36 -13.30 -5.06
CA PHE A 19 -1.45 -13.22 -6.01
C PHE A 19 -2.29 -14.49 -5.91
N ALA A 20 -3.61 -14.34 -5.74
CA ALA A 20 -4.50 -15.49 -5.66
C ALA A 20 -5.62 -15.40 -6.70
N LYS A 21 -5.86 -16.53 -7.36
CA LYS A 21 -7.00 -16.76 -8.24
C LYS A 21 -8.20 -17.26 -7.42
N PRO A 22 -9.44 -16.92 -7.82
CA PRO A 22 -10.64 -17.48 -7.20
C PRO A 22 -10.67 -19.00 -7.31
N LYS A 23 -11.58 -19.65 -6.55
CA LYS A 23 -11.78 -21.10 -6.68
C LYS A 23 -12.16 -21.49 -8.11
N GLU A 24 -11.64 -22.63 -8.58
CA GLU A 24 -11.69 -23.06 -9.98
C GLU A 24 -13.11 -23.13 -10.56
N HIS A 25 -14.07 -23.62 -9.78
CA HIS A 25 -15.49 -23.69 -10.16
C HIS A 25 -16.15 -22.31 -10.38
N LEU A 26 -15.50 -21.20 -10.02
CA LEU A 26 -15.99 -19.83 -10.14
C LEU A 26 -15.37 -19.06 -11.33
N MET A 27 -14.54 -19.70 -12.16
CA MET A 27 -13.78 -19.04 -13.24
C MET A 27 -14.56 -18.74 -14.53
N GLN A 28 -15.87 -19.01 -14.60
CA GLN A 28 -16.63 -19.12 -15.86
C GLN A 28 -16.97 -17.81 -16.60
N SER A 29 -16.51 -16.65 -16.15
CA SER A 29 -16.24 -15.49 -17.03
C SER A 29 -15.25 -14.61 -16.28
N VAL A 30 -14.08 -14.38 -16.88
CA VAL A 30 -12.97 -13.73 -16.17
C VAL A 30 -13.31 -12.27 -15.97
N ASP A 31 -13.91 -11.94 -14.83
CA ASP A 31 -13.97 -10.58 -14.37
C ASP A 31 -12.52 -10.08 -14.26
N ARG A 32 -12.15 -9.11 -15.12
CA ARG A 32 -10.86 -8.43 -15.11
C ARG A 32 -10.73 -7.44 -13.94
N LEU A 33 -11.45 -7.70 -12.85
CA LEU A 33 -11.36 -7.02 -11.57
C LEU A 33 -10.33 -7.72 -10.67
N LEU A 34 -9.41 -6.92 -10.13
CA LEU A 34 -8.45 -7.34 -9.14
C LEU A 34 -8.70 -6.56 -7.84
N VAL A 35 -8.82 -7.28 -6.73
CA VAL A 35 -8.83 -6.67 -5.40
C VAL A 35 -7.37 -6.56 -4.93
N ILE A 36 -6.90 -5.34 -4.71
CA ILE A 36 -5.52 -5.07 -4.30
C ILE A 36 -5.53 -4.60 -2.85
N MET A 37 -4.77 -5.29 -2.00
CA MET A 37 -4.63 -4.96 -0.59
C MET A 37 -3.33 -4.20 -0.37
N VAL A 38 -3.43 -3.03 0.27
CA VAL A 38 -2.36 -2.05 0.41
C VAL A 38 -2.11 -1.81 1.90
N HIS A 39 -0.98 -2.31 2.42
CA HIS A 39 -0.68 -2.27 3.85
C HIS A 39 -0.15 -0.90 4.31
N GLY A 40 -0.14 -0.66 5.62
CA GLY A 40 0.46 0.51 6.25
C GLY A 40 1.97 0.40 6.43
N PHE A 41 2.57 1.45 6.98
CA PHE A 41 3.98 1.45 7.35
C PHE A 41 4.15 1.96 8.78
N PRO A 42 5.04 1.34 9.58
CA PRO A 42 5.72 0.06 9.33
C PRO A 42 4.75 -1.13 9.22
N GLY A 43 5.12 -2.18 8.49
CA GLY A 43 4.25 -3.36 8.31
C GLY A 43 4.61 -4.23 7.11
N ASP A 44 3.72 -5.17 6.77
CA ASP A 44 3.86 -6.07 5.63
C ASP A 44 2.50 -6.39 4.96
N LYS A 45 2.53 -7.13 3.85
CA LYS A 45 1.38 -7.52 3.00
C LYS A 45 0.26 -8.28 3.70
N ASN A 46 0.44 -8.75 4.94
CA ASN A 46 -0.62 -9.38 5.71
C ASN A 46 -1.42 -8.37 6.55
N ALA A 47 -0.90 -7.16 6.72
CA ALA A 47 -1.42 -6.11 7.61
C ALA A 47 -1.56 -6.59 9.07
N CYS A 48 -2.11 -5.73 9.93
CA CYS A 48 -2.33 -6.05 11.34
C CYS A 48 -3.17 -7.34 11.50
N ASP A 49 -2.76 -8.21 12.42
CA ASP A 49 -3.43 -9.47 12.77
C ASP A 49 -3.79 -10.37 11.57
N ASN A 50 -2.99 -10.31 10.49
CA ASN A 50 -3.22 -11.06 9.25
C ASN A 50 -4.57 -10.78 8.55
N VAL A 51 -5.20 -9.64 8.83
CA VAL A 51 -6.54 -9.31 8.29
C VAL A 51 -6.60 -9.42 6.76
N PHE A 52 -5.52 -9.10 6.04
CA PHE A 52 -5.48 -9.25 4.59
C PHE A 52 -5.44 -10.71 4.13
N ALA A 53 -4.83 -11.62 4.90
CA ALA A 53 -4.86 -13.05 4.59
C ALA A 53 -6.29 -13.61 4.70
N ASP A 54 -7.00 -13.21 5.76
CA ASP A 54 -8.37 -13.64 6.00
C ASP A 54 -9.33 -13.08 4.96
N LEU A 55 -9.19 -11.79 4.61
CA LEU A 55 -9.95 -11.19 3.53
C LEU A 55 -9.64 -11.85 2.18
N GLU A 56 -8.38 -12.22 1.91
CA GLU A 56 -7.99 -12.92 0.67
C GLU A 56 -8.78 -14.23 0.53
N HIS A 57 -8.89 -14.98 1.62
CA HIS A 57 -9.65 -16.22 1.67
C HIS A 57 -11.14 -15.97 1.38
N VAL A 58 -11.78 -15.05 2.11
CA VAL A 58 -13.21 -14.72 1.94
C VAL A 58 -13.52 -14.23 0.53
N ILE A 59 -12.65 -13.39 -0.04
CA ILE A 59 -12.82 -12.84 -1.40
C ILE A 59 -12.64 -13.93 -2.48
N GLY A 60 -11.72 -14.87 -2.26
CA GLY A 60 -11.52 -16.02 -3.15
C GLY A 60 -12.76 -16.92 -3.29
N GLU A 61 -13.60 -16.98 -2.25
CA GLU A 61 -14.91 -17.64 -2.28
C GLU A 61 -15.96 -16.86 -3.10
N LYS A 62 -15.70 -15.59 -3.42
CA LYS A 62 -16.63 -14.66 -4.11
C LYS A 62 -16.24 -14.37 -5.57
N ARG A 63 -15.41 -15.22 -6.19
CA ARG A 63 -14.98 -15.19 -7.61
C ARG A 63 -13.94 -14.13 -7.99
N TYR A 64 -13.38 -13.38 -7.04
CA TYR A 64 -12.43 -12.31 -7.38
C TYR A 64 -10.98 -12.76 -7.25
N HIS A 65 -10.13 -12.17 -8.08
CA HIS A 65 -8.68 -12.26 -7.93
C HIS A 65 -8.25 -11.28 -6.85
N THR A 66 -7.20 -11.64 -6.12
CA THR A 66 -6.62 -10.80 -5.09
C THR A 66 -5.11 -10.65 -5.29
N LEU A 67 -4.58 -9.51 -4.89
CA LEU A 67 -3.15 -9.27 -4.81
C LEU A 67 -2.85 -8.47 -3.55
N ARG A 68 -1.88 -8.92 -2.77
CA ARG A 68 -1.31 -8.18 -1.64
C ARG A 68 0.20 -8.21 -1.75
N PHE A 69 0.85 -7.11 -1.42
CA PHE A 69 2.26 -6.90 -1.74
C PHE A 69 2.96 -6.15 -0.61
N ASP A 70 4.27 -6.37 -0.45
CA ASP A 70 5.08 -5.59 0.48
C ASP A 70 5.66 -4.37 -0.28
N PHE A 71 5.57 -3.16 0.25
CA PHE A 71 6.35 -2.03 -0.28
C PHE A 71 7.86 -2.28 -0.17
N ARG A 72 8.68 -1.63 -0.99
CA ARG A 72 10.14 -1.65 -0.78
C ARG A 72 10.49 -1.11 0.61
N GLY A 73 11.42 -1.77 1.29
CA GLY A 73 11.73 -1.50 2.70
C GLY A 73 10.77 -2.14 3.71
N CYS A 74 9.82 -2.97 3.24
CA CYS A 74 8.83 -3.66 4.06
C CYS A 74 8.83 -5.16 3.79
N GLY A 75 8.47 -5.96 4.80
CA GLY A 75 8.25 -7.40 4.68
C GLY A 75 9.39 -8.12 3.94
N ALA A 76 9.07 -8.76 2.82
CA ALA A 76 10.02 -9.52 2.01
C ALA A 76 10.50 -8.76 0.75
N SER A 77 10.02 -7.54 0.52
CA SER A 77 10.45 -6.71 -0.61
C SER A 77 11.85 -6.16 -0.40
N ASP A 78 12.51 -5.83 -1.50
CA ASP A 78 13.87 -5.28 -1.46
C ASP A 78 13.89 -3.86 -0.84
N GLY A 79 15.07 -3.38 -0.47
CA GLY A 79 15.26 -2.06 0.14
C GLY A 79 15.29 -2.09 1.67
N LEU A 80 15.66 -0.97 2.28
CA LEU A 80 15.72 -0.83 3.73
C LEU A 80 14.53 0.00 4.25
N ALA A 81 14.14 -0.19 5.50
CA ALA A 81 13.05 0.56 6.11
C ALA A 81 13.35 2.08 6.16
N GLU A 82 14.61 2.48 6.36
CA GLU A 82 15.03 3.89 6.29
C GLU A 82 14.92 4.52 4.90
N ASP A 83 14.74 3.73 3.84
CA ASP A 83 14.52 4.20 2.47
C ASP A 83 13.02 4.35 2.12
N PHE A 84 12.12 3.85 2.98
CA PHE A 84 10.69 3.98 2.77
C PHE A 84 10.26 5.45 2.81
N SER A 85 9.39 5.84 1.87
CA SER A 85 8.83 7.19 1.78
C SER A 85 7.47 7.17 1.06
N LEU A 86 6.68 8.25 1.14
CA LEU A 86 5.43 8.35 0.38
C LEU A 86 5.66 8.26 -1.13
N TYR A 87 6.82 8.74 -1.61
CA TYR A 87 7.17 8.71 -3.02
C TYR A 87 7.57 7.32 -3.50
N SER A 88 8.44 6.62 -2.76
CA SER A 88 8.80 5.23 -3.10
C SER A 88 7.59 4.31 -3.00
N ALA A 89 6.75 4.45 -1.97
CA ALA A 89 5.49 3.71 -1.86
C ALA A 89 4.51 4.03 -3.01
N SER A 90 4.46 5.27 -3.48
CA SER A 90 3.64 5.64 -4.65
C SER A 90 4.17 5.04 -5.95
N GLU A 91 5.50 4.98 -6.13
CA GLU A 91 6.13 4.30 -7.27
C GLU A 91 5.81 2.79 -7.25
N ASP A 92 5.92 2.18 -6.09
CA ASP A 92 5.64 0.76 -5.88
C ASP A 92 4.18 0.44 -6.19
N PHE A 93 3.26 1.23 -5.65
CA PHE A 93 1.83 1.11 -5.94
C PHE A 93 1.56 1.19 -7.45
N LYS A 94 2.12 2.20 -8.14
CA LYS A 94 1.97 2.35 -9.60
C LYS A 94 2.55 1.16 -10.36
N THR A 95 3.66 0.60 -9.89
CA THR A 95 4.29 -0.59 -10.49
C THR A 95 3.39 -1.82 -10.36
N VAL A 96 2.76 -2.02 -9.19
CA VAL A 96 1.76 -3.08 -8.99
C VAL A 96 0.56 -2.91 -9.92
N ILE A 97 0.05 -1.68 -10.07
CA ILE A 97 -1.04 -1.39 -11.02
C ILE A 97 -0.62 -1.70 -12.46
N LYS A 98 0.60 -1.28 -12.86
CA LYS A 98 1.13 -1.56 -14.19
C LYS A 98 1.23 -3.08 -14.42
N TRP A 99 1.81 -3.81 -13.48
CA TRP A 99 1.92 -5.27 -13.53
C TRP A 99 0.55 -5.95 -13.72
N ALA A 100 -0.49 -5.44 -13.04
CA ALA A 100 -1.85 -5.95 -13.16
C ALA A 100 -2.46 -5.63 -14.53
N LYS A 101 -2.28 -4.40 -15.03
CA LYS A 101 -2.74 -4.00 -16.36
C LYS A 101 -2.09 -4.82 -17.48
N ASP A 102 -0.78 -5.07 -17.38
CA ASP A 102 -0.06 -5.91 -18.35
C ASP A 102 -0.59 -7.37 -18.39
N ARG A 103 -1.31 -7.81 -17.35
CA ARG A 103 -2.00 -9.12 -17.26
C ARG A 103 -3.48 -9.06 -17.63
N GLY A 104 -3.94 -7.92 -18.12
CA GLY A 104 -5.31 -7.70 -18.59
C GLY A 104 -6.30 -7.28 -17.50
N TYR A 105 -5.86 -6.96 -16.28
CA TYR A 105 -6.75 -6.38 -15.26
C TYR A 105 -7.05 -4.91 -15.59
N GLY A 106 -8.32 -4.55 -15.64
CA GLY A 106 -8.79 -3.21 -16.04
C GLY A 106 -9.72 -2.54 -15.03
N ARG A 107 -9.98 -3.21 -13.89
CA ARG A 107 -10.81 -2.70 -12.80
C ARG A 107 -10.15 -3.04 -11.48
N PHE A 108 -10.09 -2.09 -10.56
CA PHE A 108 -9.44 -2.30 -9.26
C PHE A 108 -10.38 -1.94 -8.12
N VAL A 109 -10.40 -2.79 -7.10
CA VAL A 109 -10.90 -2.45 -5.78
C VAL A 109 -9.70 -2.44 -4.84
N PHE A 110 -9.58 -1.40 -4.03
CA PHE A 110 -8.49 -1.27 -3.08
C PHE A 110 -9.00 -1.52 -1.67
N ILE A 111 -8.34 -2.40 -0.93
CA ILE A 111 -8.53 -2.55 0.51
C ILE A 111 -7.25 -2.05 1.17
N CYS A 112 -7.34 -0.98 1.93
CA CYS A 112 -6.17 -0.24 2.38
C CYS A 112 -6.14 -0.16 3.90
N GLU A 113 -4.97 -0.34 4.48
CA GLU A 113 -4.75 -0.31 5.92
C GLU A 113 -3.83 0.86 6.29
N GLY A 114 -4.20 1.65 7.31
CA GLY A 114 -3.35 2.70 7.85
C GLY A 114 -2.82 3.67 6.79
N LEU A 115 -1.49 3.72 6.62
CA LEU A 115 -0.82 4.55 5.60
C LEU A 115 -1.13 4.11 4.16
N GLY A 116 -1.41 2.82 3.93
CA GLY A 116 -1.76 2.30 2.60
C GLY A 116 -2.98 3.01 2.01
N ALA A 117 -3.88 3.51 2.85
CA ALA A 117 -5.01 4.34 2.43
C ALA A 117 -4.55 5.64 1.78
N ALA A 118 -3.63 6.37 2.42
CA ALA A 118 -3.07 7.59 1.85
C ALA A 118 -2.36 7.32 0.53
N ILE A 119 -1.55 6.26 0.45
CA ILE A 119 -0.84 5.89 -0.79
C ILE A 119 -1.83 5.61 -1.92
N ALA A 120 -2.84 4.78 -1.68
CA ALA A 120 -3.83 4.46 -2.71
C ALA A 120 -4.61 5.69 -3.17
N LEU A 121 -5.02 6.55 -2.23
CA LEU A 121 -5.79 7.78 -2.52
C LEU A 121 -4.96 8.83 -3.25
N MET A 122 -3.69 9.04 -2.88
CA MET A 122 -2.80 9.99 -3.57
C MET A 122 -2.55 9.62 -5.04
N ASN A 123 -2.64 8.33 -5.38
CA ASN A 123 -2.37 7.84 -6.72
C ASN A 123 -3.64 7.59 -7.54
N ALA A 124 -4.78 7.41 -6.87
CA ALA A 124 -6.14 7.23 -7.39
C ALA A 124 -6.26 6.89 -8.89
N PRO A 125 -5.89 5.66 -9.32
CA PRO A 125 -5.91 5.33 -10.74
C PRO A 125 -7.34 5.39 -11.28
N LYS A 126 -7.49 5.81 -12.55
CA LYS A 126 -8.80 5.96 -13.20
C LYS A 126 -9.65 4.69 -13.13
N GLU A 127 -8.99 3.53 -13.20
CA GLU A 127 -9.58 2.19 -13.17
C GLU A 127 -10.08 1.75 -11.78
N ALA A 128 -9.79 2.54 -10.73
CA ALA A 128 -10.34 2.33 -9.41
C ALA A 128 -11.87 2.38 -9.42
N ARG A 129 -12.48 1.39 -8.77
CA ARG A 129 -13.93 1.25 -8.64
C ARG A 129 -14.42 1.56 -7.24
N CYS A 130 -13.64 1.23 -6.22
CA CYS A 130 -13.97 1.49 -4.83
C CYS A 130 -12.69 1.42 -3.99
N TYR A 131 -12.70 2.12 -2.86
CA TYR A 131 -11.71 2.00 -1.78
C TYR A 131 -12.42 1.57 -0.49
N VAL A 132 -11.89 0.54 0.15
CA VAL A 132 -12.25 0.12 1.51
C VAL A 132 -11.09 0.48 2.40
N LEU A 133 -11.33 1.34 3.39
CA LEU A 133 -10.30 1.93 4.22
C LEU A 133 -10.40 1.39 5.65
N LEU A 134 -9.40 0.62 6.05
CA LEU A 134 -9.26 0.09 7.40
C LEU A 134 -8.38 1.05 8.21
N TRP A 135 -8.99 1.74 9.19
CA TRP A 135 -8.34 2.72 10.09
C TRP A 135 -7.36 3.67 9.36
N PRO A 136 -7.84 4.44 8.37
CA PRO A 136 -6.97 5.13 7.43
C PRO A 136 -6.23 6.32 8.05
N MET A 137 -4.96 6.45 7.69
CA MET A 137 -4.18 7.66 7.97
C MET A 137 -4.48 8.71 6.89
N VAL A 138 -5.40 9.64 7.16
CA VAL A 138 -5.79 10.71 6.21
C VAL A 138 -5.27 12.10 6.60
N ASP A 139 -4.99 12.34 7.88
CA ASP A 139 -4.34 13.57 8.35
C ASP A 139 -2.85 13.34 8.56
N LEU A 140 -2.09 13.32 7.46
CA LEU A 140 -0.67 12.98 7.48
C LEU A 140 0.21 13.97 8.29
N PRO A 141 -0.04 15.29 8.27
CA PRO A 141 0.66 16.21 9.17
C PRO A 141 0.43 15.89 10.65
N MET A 142 -0.81 15.61 11.05
CA MET A 142 -1.14 15.20 12.41
C MET A 142 -0.44 13.87 12.78
N ILE A 143 -0.40 12.89 11.87
CA ILE A 143 0.33 11.63 12.07
C ILE A 143 1.83 11.88 12.25
N ALA A 144 2.44 12.74 11.42
CA ALA A 144 3.85 13.10 11.55
C ALA A 144 4.13 13.68 12.94
N GLN A 145 3.28 14.59 13.41
CA GLN A 145 3.46 15.26 14.68
C GLN A 145 3.20 14.35 15.89
N HIS A 146 2.10 13.60 15.90
CA HIS A 146 1.64 12.92 17.11
C HIS A 146 2.02 11.44 17.17
N VAL A 147 2.10 10.75 16.03
CA VAL A 147 2.50 9.34 15.99
C VAL A 147 4.02 9.23 15.92
N PHE A 148 4.62 9.97 14.99
CA PHE A 148 6.06 9.90 14.76
C PHE A 148 6.88 10.96 15.51
N GLN A 149 6.23 11.90 16.20
CA GLN A 149 6.90 12.96 16.97
C GLN A 149 7.92 13.72 16.12
N ALA A 150 7.57 13.98 14.86
CA ALA A 150 8.49 14.53 13.87
C ALA A 150 8.96 15.97 14.18
N ASP A 151 8.37 16.64 15.17
CA ASP A 151 8.81 17.97 15.63
C ASP A 151 9.91 17.90 16.71
N THR A 152 10.14 16.72 17.30
CA THR A 152 11.17 16.49 18.32
C THR A 152 12.41 15.78 17.75
N ILE A 153 12.59 15.82 16.43
CA ILE A 153 13.74 15.18 15.75
C ILE A 153 15.02 15.91 16.12
N GLU A 154 15.90 15.21 16.83
CA GLU A 154 17.24 15.69 17.19
C GLU A 154 18.17 15.81 15.97
N GLU A 155 19.22 16.61 16.09
CA GLU A 155 20.14 16.91 14.99
C GLU A 155 20.91 15.68 14.50
N ASP A 156 21.23 14.75 15.40
CA ASP A 156 21.98 13.54 15.04
C ASP A 156 21.15 12.58 14.18
N TRP A 157 19.82 12.53 14.38
CA TRP A 157 18.92 11.78 13.50
C TRP A 157 18.83 12.39 12.11
N LYS A 158 18.91 13.72 11.98
CA LYS A 158 18.96 14.37 10.66
C LYS A 158 20.23 13.98 9.91
N LYS A 159 21.36 13.84 10.60
CA LYS A 159 22.62 13.35 10.00
C LYS A 159 22.52 11.87 9.61
N ALA A 160 21.88 11.05 10.44
CA ALA A 160 21.67 9.63 10.17
C ALA A 160 20.66 9.36 9.04
N GLY A 161 19.74 10.29 8.79
CA GLY A 161 18.73 10.18 7.73
C GLY A 161 17.47 9.41 8.14
N TYR A 162 17.40 8.88 9.36
CA TYR A 162 16.23 8.20 9.93
C TYR A 162 16.10 8.45 11.44
N ILE A 163 14.94 8.13 12.04
CA ILE A 163 14.74 7.97 13.49
C ILE A 163 14.46 6.50 13.84
N MET A 164 14.70 6.09 15.08
CA MET A 164 14.20 4.82 15.60
C MET A 164 12.83 5.01 16.25
N LYS A 165 11.85 4.18 15.89
CA LYS A 165 10.55 4.11 16.54
C LYS A 165 10.05 2.67 16.56
N ASP A 166 9.75 2.14 17.75
CA ASP A 166 9.22 0.79 17.95
C ASP A 166 10.03 -0.26 17.15
N ASP A 167 11.35 -0.22 17.33
CA ASP A 167 12.37 -1.03 16.63
C ASP A 167 12.47 -0.86 15.10
N SER A 168 11.71 0.06 14.52
CA SER A 168 11.72 0.36 13.10
C SER A 168 12.51 1.64 12.80
N ARG A 169 13.27 1.63 11.71
CA ARG A 169 13.93 2.83 11.17
C ARG A 169 12.93 3.59 10.30
N ILE A 170 12.67 4.83 10.66
CA ILE A 170 11.71 5.70 9.96
C ILE A 170 12.48 6.82 9.26
N SER A 171 12.39 6.87 7.94
CA SER A 171 13.10 7.86 7.12
C SER A 171 12.74 9.31 7.51
N ILE A 172 13.74 10.18 7.63
CA ILE A 172 13.52 11.63 7.78
C ILE A 172 12.78 12.18 6.56
N ALA A 173 13.08 11.67 5.36
CA ALA A 173 12.39 12.07 4.13
C ALA A 173 10.89 11.73 4.19
N PHE A 174 10.53 10.55 4.69
CA PHE A 174 9.13 10.17 4.93
C PHE A 174 8.44 11.16 5.87
N LEU A 175 9.04 11.48 7.01
CA LEU A 175 8.47 12.41 7.98
C LEU A 175 8.26 13.81 7.38
N GLN A 176 9.22 14.31 6.61
CA GLN A 176 9.09 15.59 5.91
C GLN A 176 7.96 15.57 4.86
N GLN A 177 7.76 14.44 4.19
CA GLN A 177 6.67 14.27 3.21
C GLN A 177 5.30 14.23 3.90
N LEU A 178 5.18 13.53 5.04
CA LEU A 178 3.94 13.51 5.83
C LEU A 178 3.50 14.94 6.23
N LYS A 179 4.42 15.75 6.74
CA LYS A 179 4.16 17.16 7.14
C LYS A 179 3.63 18.02 5.99
N LYS A 180 4.01 17.71 4.75
CA LYS A 180 3.66 18.51 3.56
C LYS A 180 2.44 17.99 2.80
N ALA A 181 2.01 16.77 3.07
CA ALA A 181 0.95 16.13 2.31
C ALA A 181 -0.42 16.77 2.59
N LYS A 182 -1.23 16.93 1.53
CA LYS A 182 -2.53 17.61 1.57
C LYS A 182 -3.63 16.70 1.08
N MET A 183 -4.09 15.78 1.94
CA MET A 183 -5.11 14.80 1.59
C MET A 183 -6.50 15.39 1.37
N ALA A 184 -6.85 16.51 2.03
CA ALA A 184 -8.17 17.12 1.90
C ALA A 184 -8.56 17.45 0.45
N LYS A 185 -7.60 17.94 -0.36
CA LYS A 185 -7.83 18.23 -1.78
C LYS A 185 -8.08 16.95 -2.57
N ILE A 186 -7.28 15.91 -2.33
CA ILE A 186 -7.42 14.60 -2.99
C ILE A 186 -8.78 13.98 -2.69
N LEU A 187 -9.22 14.01 -1.43
CA LEU A 187 -10.51 13.46 -1.02
C LEU A 187 -11.68 14.20 -1.66
N LYS A 188 -11.59 15.53 -1.74
CA LYS A 188 -12.61 16.37 -2.40
C LYS A 188 -12.80 15.99 -3.88
N ASP A 189 -11.70 15.69 -4.56
CA ASP A 189 -11.69 15.46 -6.01
C ASP A 189 -11.76 13.97 -6.38
N LEU A 190 -11.81 13.05 -5.41
CA LEU A 190 -11.66 11.60 -5.62
C LEU A 190 -12.71 11.03 -6.59
N GLY A 191 -13.98 11.40 -6.40
CA GLY A 191 -15.09 10.96 -7.26
C GLY A 191 -15.32 9.44 -7.33
N LYS A 192 -14.82 8.68 -6.34
CA LYS A 192 -14.98 7.22 -6.25
C LYS A 192 -15.68 6.83 -4.95
N PRO A 193 -16.47 5.74 -4.95
CA PRO A 193 -17.01 5.16 -3.72
C PRO A 193 -15.91 4.85 -2.71
N LEU A 194 -16.19 5.18 -1.45
CA LEU A 194 -15.31 5.01 -0.30
C LEU A 194 -16.11 4.36 0.83
N LEU A 195 -15.59 3.30 1.41
CA LEU A 195 -16.06 2.72 2.66
C LEU A 195 -14.96 2.94 3.71
N ILE A 196 -15.34 3.50 4.87
CA ILE A 196 -14.48 3.65 6.05
C ILE A 196 -15.13 2.87 7.18
#